data_AF-A0A5N9CNG4-F1
#
_entry.id   AF-A0A5N9CNG4-F1
#
_cell.length_a   1.000
_cell.length_b   1.000
_cell.length_c   1.000
_cell.angle_alpha   90.00
_cell.angle_beta   90.00
_cell.angle_gamma   90.00
#
_symmetry.space_group_name_H-M   'P 1'
#
loop_
_entity.id
_entity.type
_entity.pdbx_description
1 polymer ?
#
loop_
_entity_poly.entity_id
_entity_poly.type
_entity_poly.pdbx_seq_one_letter_code
_entity_poly.pdbx_strand_id
1 'polypeptide(L)'
;MRDNFVLENMKNGIPSTGISLTFPSTHMLEMCAYAGFDWALIDCEHGSMTNESVESLVIASEAANIIPIVRPSTAFSTNLGPLLDRGVMGVQF
;
A
#
# COMPACT_ATOMS: atom_id res chain seq x y z
N MET A 1 -8.92 14.21 2.22
CA MET A 1 -7.93 13.50 1.40
C MET A 1 -6.63 13.56 2.18
N ARG A 2 -6.02 12.41 2.49
CA ARG A 2 -4.76 12.34 3.27
C ARG A 2 -3.57 12.65 2.35
N ASP A 3 -2.57 13.35 2.86
CA ASP A 3 -1.36 13.66 2.09
C ASP A 3 -0.47 12.42 1.93
N ASN A 4 0.16 12.30 0.75
CA ASN A 4 1.12 11.25 0.47
C ASN A 4 2.55 11.76 0.71
N PHE A 5 3.01 11.67 1.95
CA PHE A 5 4.36 12.12 2.33
C PHE A 5 5.48 11.31 1.64
N VAL A 6 5.22 10.05 1.25
CA VAL A 6 6.19 9.24 0.49
C VAL A 6 6.39 9.80 -0.91
N LEU A 7 5.33 10.28 -1.56
CA LEU A 7 5.42 10.97 -2.85
C LEU A 7 6.16 12.31 -2.72
N GLU A 8 5.95 13.05 -1.63
CA GLU A 8 6.68 14.29 -1.35
C GLU A 8 8.18 14.02 -1.08
N ASN A 9 8.50 13.03 -0.27
CA ASN A 9 9.86 12.59 -0.01
C ASN A 9 10.57 12.22 -1.32
N MET A 10 9.92 11.42 -2.18
CA MET A 10 10.45 11.04 -3.49
C MET A 10 10.76 12.26 -4.37
N LYS A 11 9.86 13.26 -4.42
CA LYS A 11 10.06 14.50 -5.19
C LYS A 11 11.23 15.34 -4.67
N ASN A 12 11.53 15.25 -3.38
CA ASN A 12 12.60 15.99 -2.72
C ASN A 12 13.92 15.20 -2.60
N GLY A 13 13.98 13.98 -3.15
CA GLY A 13 15.17 13.11 -3.05
C GLY A 13 15.41 12.57 -1.64
N ILE A 14 14.39 12.59 -0.79
CA ILE A 14 14.41 12.03 0.57
C ILE A 14 14.04 10.54 0.46
N PRO A 15 14.87 9.61 0.94
CA PRO A 15 14.53 8.19 0.90
C PRO A 15 13.38 7.87 1.87
N SER A 16 12.55 6.89 1.49
CA SER A 16 11.51 6.32 2.34
C SER A 16 11.63 4.81 2.35
N THR A 17 11.58 4.22 3.54
CA THR A 17 11.70 2.79 3.76
C THR A 17 10.34 2.12 3.67
N GLY A 18 10.29 0.91 3.11
CA GLY A 18 9.05 0.17 3.03
C GLY A 18 9.22 -1.32 3.11
N ILE A 19 8.08 -1.98 3.21
CA ILE A 19 7.97 -3.43 3.38
C ILE A 19 6.95 -4.00 2.41
N SER A 20 7.16 -5.24 1.96
CA SER A 20 6.20 -5.95 1.13
C SER A 20 5.38 -6.95 1.93
N LEU A 21 4.07 -6.91 1.74
CA LEU A 21 3.11 -7.84 2.34
C LEU A 21 2.52 -8.73 1.24
N THR A 22 2.80 -10.02 1.33
CA THR A 22 2.34 -11.05 0.37
C THR A 22 1.11 -11.83 0.87
N PHE A 23 0.61 -11.51 2.07
CA PHE A 23 -0.59 -12.10 2.64
C PHE A 23 -1.40 -11.05 3.41
N PRO A 24 -2.73 -11.20 3.47
CA PRO A 24 -3.60 -10.19 4.06
C PRO A 24 -3.51 -10.21 5.59
N SER A 25 -2.72 -9.30 6.16
CA SER A 25 -2.59 -9.14 7.62
C SER A 25 -2.54 -7.67 8.02
N THR A 26 -3.66 -7.17 8.52
CA THR A 26 -3.77 -5.82 9.11
C THR A 26 -2.88 -5.68 10.34
N HIS A 27 -2.75 -6.73 11.14
CA HIS A 27 -1.86 -6.77 12.30
C HIS A 27 -0.39 -6.58 11.91
N MET A 28 0.06 -7.28 10.86
CA MET A 28 1.44 -7.12 10.36
C MET A 28 1.66 -5.69 9.86
N LEU A 29 0.71 -5.16 9.09
CA LEU A 29 0.78 -3.81 8.57
C LEU A 29 0.89 -2.76 9.69
N GLU A 30 0.06 -2.88 10.71
CA GLU A 30 0.09 -2.01 11.89
C GLU A 30 1.42 -2.13 12.64
N MET A 31 1.92 -3.35 12.85
CA MET A 31 3.25 -3.57 13.45
C MET A 31 4.37 -2.93 12.62
N CYS A 32 4.30 -3.01 11.29
CA CYS A 32 5.27 -2.37 10.39
C CYS A 32 5.23 -0.84 10.50
N ALA A 33 4.04 -0.25 10.59
CA ALA A 33 3.90 1.19 10.82
C ALA A 33 4.57 1.60 12.14
N TYR A 34 4.33 0.87 13.23
CA TYR A 34 4.98 1.11 14.51
C TYR A 34 6.50 0.84 14.50
N ALA A 35 6.97 -0.04 13.61
CA ALA A 35 8.40 -0.26 13.40
C ALA A 35 9.09 0.87 12.61
N GLY A 36 8.33 1.85 12.10
CA GLY A 36 8.87 3.03 11.42
C GLY A 36 8.97 2.90 9.90
N PHE A 37 8.27 1.94 9.29
CA PHE A 37 8.18 1.88 7.82
C PHE A 37 7.26 3.00 7.30
N ASP A 38 7.68 3.66 6.22
CA ASP A 38 6.96 4.78 5.61
C ASP A 38 5.83 4.29 4.68
N TRP A 39 6.04 3.16 4.01
CA TRP A 39 5.07 2.56 3.09
C TRP A 39 5.03 1.03 3.18
N ALA A 40 3.87 0.47 2.81
CA ALA A 40 3.67 -0.96 2.67
C ALA A 40 3.21 -1.30 1.25
N LEU A 41 3.87 -2.27 0.61
CA LEU A 41 3.41 -2.86 -0.65
C LEU A 41 2.35 -3.91 -0.35
N ILE A 42 1.16 -3.71 -0.90
CA ILE A 42 0.10 -4.71 -0.98
C ILE A 42 0.32 -5.48 -2.27
N ASP A 43 0.87 -6.69 -2.16
CA ASP A 43 1.26 -7.49 -3.30
C ASP A 43 0.11 -8.37 -3.81
N CYS A 44 -0.59 -7.90 -4.84
CA CYS A 44 -1.64 -8.67 -5.51
C CYS A 44 -1.11 -9.55 -6.66
N GLU A 45 0.18 -9.50 -6.99
CA GLU A 45 0.79 -10.29 -8.08
C GLU A 45 1.23 -11.67 -7.62
N HIS A 46 1.93 -11.72 -6.48
CA HIS A 46 2.42 -12.99 -5.92
C HIS A 46 1.80 -13.33 -4.57
N GLY A 47 1.04 -12.40 -4.00
CA GLY A 47 0.34 -12.61 -2.75
C GLY A 47 -1.05 -13.23 -2.92
N SER A 48 -1.67 -13.53 -1.78
CA SER A 48 -3.04 -14.06 -1.68
C SER A 48 -4.10 -12.97 -1.52
N MET A 49 -3.83 -11.77 -2.02
CA MET A 49 -4.70 -10.60 -1.84
C MET A 49 -5.98 -10.71 -2.68
N THR A 50 -7.10 -10.33 -2.07
CA THR A 50 -8.36 -10.04 -2.75
C THR A 50 -8.65 -8.54 -2.71
N ASN A 51 -9.64 -8.09 -3.47
CA ASN A 51 -10.08 -6.71 -3.41
C ASN A 51 -10.55 -6.30 -2.00
N GLU A 52 -11.23 -7.18 -1.29
CA GLU A 52 -11.70 -6.97 0.08
C GLU A 52 -10.54 -6.88 1.07
N SER A 53 -9.49 -7.68 0.88
CA SER A 53 -8.31 -7.60 1.74
C SER A 53 -7.50 -6.35 1.46
N VAL A 54 -7.40 -5.89 0.21
CA VAL A 54 -6.77 -4.60 -0.14
C VAL A 54 -7.47 -3.47 0.59
N GLU A 55 -8.81 -3.43 0.55
CA GLU A 55 -9.60 -2.41 1.26
C GLU A 55 -9.33 -2.42 2.77
N SER A 56 -9.31 -3.61 3.38
CA SER A 56 -9.00 -3.76 4.80
C SER A 56 -7.58 -3.28 5.15
N LEU A 57 -6.59 -3.55 4.29
CA LEU A 57 -5.22 -3.10 4.46
C LEU A 57 -5.07 -1.59 4.25
N VAL A 58 -5.81 -0.99 3.31
CA VAL A 58 -5.82 0.47 3.12
C VAL A 58 -6.41 1.16 4.35
N ILE A 59 -7.53 0.69 4.89
CA ILE A 59 -8.12 1.22 6.13
C ILE A 59 -7.12 1.13 7.29
N ALA A 60 -6.45 -0.02 7.45
CA ALA A 60 -5.41 -0.19 8.47
C ALA A 60 -4.21 0.75 8.23
N SER A 61 -3.84 0.99 6.97
CA SER A 61 -2.76 1.92 6.60
C SER A 61 -3.08 3.36 6.97
N GLU A 62 -4.34 3.77 6.75
CA GLU A 62 -4.84 5.07 7.19
C GLU A 62 -4.79 5.22 8.71
N ALA A 63 -5.29 4.23 9.44
CA ALA A 63 -5.29 4.25 10.91
C ALA A 63 -3.88 4.27 11.51
N ALA A 64 -2.92 3.55 10.92
CA ALA A 64 -1.57 3.40 11.43
C ALA A 64 -0.57 4.43 10.87
N ASN A 65 -1.02 5.35 10.01
CA ASN A 65 -0.19 6.36 9.35
C ASN A 65 0.98 5.79 8.50
N ILE A 66 0.76 4.67 7.78
CA ILE A 66 1.67 4.14 6.75
C ILE A 66 1.05 4.33 5.36
N ILE A 67 1.86 4.50 4.30
CA ILE A 67 1.33 4.73 2.94
C ILE A 67 1.10 3.39 2.22
N PRO A 68 -0.13 3.06 1.78
CA PRO A 68 -0.40 1.86 1.02
C PRO A 68 -0.02 2.05 -0.46
N ILE A 69 0.91 1.23 -0.94
CA ILE A 69 1.27 1.10 -2.35
C ILE A 69 0.77 -0.27 -2.81
N VAL A 70 0.18 -0.37 -4.00
CA VAL A 70 -0.29 -1.65 -4.53
C VAL A 70 0.58 -2.12 -5.69
N ARG A 71 0.83 -3.43 -5.74
CA ARG A 71 1.27 -4.10 -6.96
C ARG A 71 0.09 -4.88 -7.53
N PRO A 72 -0.52 -4.43 -8.64
CA PRO A 72 -1.64 -5.13 -9.26
C PRO A 72 -1.23 -6.53 -9.75
N SER A 73 -2.19 -7.44 -9.84
CA SER A 73 -1.94 -8.80 -10.35
C SER A 73 -1.52 -8.84 -11.82
N THR A 74 -1.85 -7.80 -12.59
CA THR A 74 -1.45 -7.59 -13.98
C THR A 74 -1.36 -6.10 -14.25
N ALA A 75 -0.60 -5.69 -15.27
CA ALA A 75 -0.51 -4.30 -15.70
C ALA A 75 -1.76 -3.76 -16.44
N PHE A 76 -2.86 -4.53 -16.52
CA PHE A 76 -4.07 -4.10 -17.21
C PHE A 76 -4.87 -3.07 -16.40
N SER A 77 -5.37 -2.03 -17.08
CA SER A 77 -6.12 -0.93 -16.45
C SER A 77 -7.40 -1.39 -15.73
N THR A 78 -8.01 -2.49 -16.17
CA THR A 78 -9.19 -3.09 -15.54
C THR A 78 -8.94 -3.55 -14.11
N ASN A 79 -7.71 -3.93 -13.78
CA ASN A 79 -7.34 -4.36 -12.44
C ASN A 79 -6.97 -3.15 -11.56
N LEU A 80 -6.53 -2.05 -12.18
CA LEU A 80 -6.05 -0.88 -11.45
C LEU A 80 -7.19 -0.01 -10.90
N GLY A 81 -8.26 0.21 -11.68
CA GLY A 81 -9.40 1.05 -11.26
C GLY A 81 -9.97 0.65 -9.89
N PRO A 82 -10.36 -0.63 -9.69
CA PRO A 82 -10.87 -1.09 -8.41
C PRO A 82 -9.89 -0.94 -7.23
N LEU A 83 -8.58 -0.97 -7.48
CA LEU A 83 -7.57 -0.76 -6.45
C LEU A 83 -7.46 0.73 -6.09
N LEU A 84 -7.48 1.62 -7.08
CA LEU A 84 -7.49 3.07 -6.88
C LEU A 84 -8.74 3.55 -6.14
N ASP A 85 -9.92 3.00 -6.47
CA ASP A 85 -11.18 3.34 -5.80
C ASP A 85 -11.18 2.98 -4.30
N ARG A 86 -10.30 2.07 -3.87
CA ARG A 86 -10.11 1.68 -2.47
C ARG A 86 -9.15 2.58 -1.70
N GLY A 87 -8.54 3.57 -2.35
CA GLY A 87 -7.66 4.54 -1.71
C GLY A 87 -6.19 4.15 -1.64
N VAL A 88 -5.72 3.22 -2.48
CA VAL A 88 -4.26 2.99 -2.63
C VAL A 88 -3.60 4.28 -3.12
N MET A 89 -2.42 4.59 -2.59
CA MET A 89 -1.78 5.90 -2.77
C MET A 89 -0.57 5.85 -3.71
N GLY A 90 -0.20 4.66 -4.17
CA GLY A 90 0.86 4.43 -5.15
C GLY A 90 0.70 3.08 -5.85
N VAL A 91 1.36 2.93 -6.99
CA VAL A 91 1.30 1.72 -7.82
C VAL A 91 2.72 1.31 -8.20
N GLN A 92 3.02 0.01 -8.06
CA GLN A 92 4.23 -0.63 -8.59
C GLN A 92 3.82 -1.57 -9.73
N PHE A 93 4.52 -1.49 -10.86
CA PHE A 93 4.37 -2.39 -12.01
C PHE A 93 5.57 -3.32 -12.15
#